data_AF-A0A924KS02-F1
#
_entry.id   AF-A0A924KS02-F1
#
_cell.length_a   1.000
_cell.length_b   1.000
_cell.length_c   1.000
_cell.angle_alpha   90.00
_cell.angle_beta   90.00
_cell.angle_gamma   90.00
#
_symmetry.space_group_name_H-M   'P 1'
#
loop_
_entity.id
_entity.type
_entity.pdbx_description
1 polymer ?
#
loop_
_entity_poly.entity_id
_entity_poly.type
_entity_poly.pdbx_seq_one_letter_code
_entity_poly.pdbx_strand_id
1 'polypeptide(L)'
;MSFSTEPNYTHGTQAKTGVLLVNLGTPDAATRPAVRRYLKEFLSDVRIVEIPRLVWWVILNGIILNVRPKKTAAKYATIWMPEGSPL
;
A
#
# COMPACT_ATOMS: atom_id res chain seq x y z
N MET A 1 -12.31 -2.68 15.05
CA MET A 1 -12.90 -3.41 13.92
C MET A 1 -13.89 -4.41 14.49
N SER A 2 -15.11 -4.46 13.98
CA SER A 2 -16.07 -5.51 14.34
C SER A 2 -15.81 -6.70 13.42
N PHE A 3 -15.48 -7.85 13.98
CA PHE A 3 -15.37 -9.09 13.20
C PHE A 3 -16.76 -9.67 13.02
N SER A 4 -17.06 -10.18 11.82
CA SER A 4 -18.24 -11.01 11.62
C SER A 4 -18.06 -12.30 12.40
N THR A 5 -19.05 -12.66 13.23
CA THR A 5 -19.05 -13.94 13.93
C THR A 5 -18.99 -15.07 12.90
N GLU A 6 -18.07 -16.01 13.12
CA GLU A 6 -17.95 -17.17 12.24
C GLU A 6 -19.25 -17.99 12.31
N PRO A 7 -19.82 -18.42 11.16
CA PRO A 7 -21.04 -19.20 11.17
C PRO A 7 -20.81 -20.56 11.86
N ASN A 8 -21.84 -21.06 12.55
CA ASN A 8 -21.79 -22.35 13.22
C ASN A 8 -21.41 -23.46 12.21
N TYR A 9 -20.37 -24.23 12.54
CA TYR A 9 -19.91 -25.36 11.74
C TYR A 9 -20.64 -26.65 12.14
N THR A 10 -21.22 -27.33 11.15
CA THR A 10 -21.83 -28.66 11.32
C THR A 10 -21.03 -29.69 10.54
N HIS A 11 -20.72 -30.85 11.14
CA HIS A 11 -20.08 -31.95 10.42
C HIS A 11 -20.90 -32.37 9.20
N GLY A 12 -20.26 -32.48 8.04
CA GLY A 12 -20.92 -32.76 6.75
C GLY A 12 -21.28 -31.51 5.93
N THR A 13 -21.02 -30.31 6.44
CA THR A 13 -21.16 -29.07 5.66
C THR A 13 -20.15 -29.06 4.50
N GLN A 14 -20.60 -28.77 3.29
CA GLN A 14 -19.74 -28.66 2.11
C GLN A 14 -18.70 -27.55 2.32
N ALA A 15 -17.42 -27.86 2.09
CA ALA A 15 -16.35 -26.90 2.21
C ALA A 15 -16.54 -25.75 1.20
N LYS A 16 -16.44 -24.51 1.68
CA LYS A 16 -16.47 -23.30 0.84
C LYS A 16 -15.05 -22.79 0.66
N THR A 17 -14.68 -22.49 -0.58
CA THR A 17 -13.39 -21.87 -0.89
C THR A 17 -13.54 -20.36 -0.87
N GLY A 18 -12.84 -19.69 0.05
CA GLY A 18 -12.67 -18.25 0.04
C GLY A 18 -11.47 -17.88 -0.84
N VAL A 19 -11.65 -16.90 -1.73
CA VAL A 19 -10.55 -16.32 -2.53
C VAL A 19 -10.32 -14.90 -2.03
N LEU A 20 -9.10 -14.62 -1.55
CA LEU A 20 -8.68 -13.29 -1.14
C LEU A 20 -7.74 -12.71 -2.21
N LEU A 21 -8.23 -11.70 -2.94
CA LEU A 21 -7.40 -10.91 -3.84
C LEU A 21 -6.74 -9.78 -3.04
N VAL A 22 -5.40 -9.79 -2.99
CA VAL A 22 -4.61 -8.75 -2.32
C VAL A 22 -3.77 -7.98 -3.34
N ASN A 23 -3.68 -6.67 -3.14
CA ASN A 23 -2.76 -5.80 -3.86
C ASN A 23 -2.19 -4.76 -2.86
N LEU A 24 -1.07 -4.15 -3.21
CA LEU A 24 -0.43 -3.07 -2.46
C LEU A 24 -1.25 -1.76 -2.50
N GLY A 25 -2.17 -1.65 -3.46
CA GLY A 25 -2.94 -0.45 -3.73
C GLY A 25 -2.11 0.60 -4.48
N THR A 26 -2.68 1.80 -4.60
CA THR A 26 -2.07 2.95 -5.27
C THR A 26 -2.31 4.23 -4.48
N PRO A 27 -1.51 5.28 -4.71
CA PRO A 27 -1.79 6.58 -4.11
C PRO A 27 -3.17 7.10 -4.56
N ASP A 28 -3.89 7.79 -3.68
CA ASP A 28 -5.24 8.32 -3.99
C ASP A 28 -5.26 9.35 -5.15
N ALA A 29 -4.10 9.93 -5.47
CA ALA A 29 -3.94 10.86 -6.57
C ALA A 29 -2.50 10.86 -7.09
N ALA A 30 -2.31 11.20 -8.38
CA ALA A 30 -0.99 11.47 -8.97
C ALA A 30 -0.35 12.80 -8.50
N THR A 31 -0.64 13.24 -7.28
CA THR A 31 -0.08 14.46 -6.69
C THR A 31 1.07 14.13 -5.75
N ARG A 32 2.01 15.07 -5.59
CA ARG A 32 3.16 14.87 -4.67
C ARG A 32 2.74 14.54 -3.23
N PRO A 33 1.72 15.19 -2.62
CA PRO A 33 1.30 14.87 -1.26
C PRO A 33 0.75 13.46 -1.12
N ALA A 34 -0.11 13.03 -2.06
CA ALA A 34 -0.69 11.69 -2.05
C ALA A 34 0.38 10.60 -2.24
N VAL A 35 1.28 10.80 -3.21
CA VAL A 35 2.42 9.89 -3.45
C VAL A 35 3.37 9.85 -2.25
N ARG A 36 3.58 10.99 -1.56
CA ARG A 36 4.42 11.03 -0.36
C ARG A 36 3.78 10.24 0.79
N ARG A 37 2.46 10.36 1.00
CA ARG A 37 1.74 9.57 2.01
C ARG A 37 1.85 8.08 1.72
N TYR A 38 1.52 7.67 0.50
CA TYR A 38 1.64 6.28 0.05
C TYR A 38 3.05 5.71 0.24
N LEU A 39 4.08 6.42 -0.24
CA LEU A 39 5.47 5.98 -0.10
C LEU A 39 5.91 5.88 1.37
N LYS A 40 5.43 6.77 2.24
CA LYS A 40 5.75 6.73 3.66
C LYS A 40 5.18 5.47 4.30
N GLU A 41 3.92 5.15 4.04
CA GLU A 41 3.27 3.96 4.58
C GLU A 41 3.94 2.69 4.06
N PHE A 42 4.14 2.59 2.74
CA PHE A 42 4.76 1.45 2.10
C PHE A 42 6.21 1.21 2.56
N LEU A 43 7.06 2.25 2.53
CA LEU A 43 8.47 2.09 2.88
C LEU A 43 8.75 2.09 4.38
N SER A 44 7.76 2.35 5.23
CA SER A 44 7.93 2.20 6.69
C SER A 44 7.82 0.74 7.15
N ASP A 45 7.34 -0.16 6.29
CA ASP A 45 7.21 -1.57 6.62
C ASP A 45 8.58 -2.28 6.60
N VAL A 46 8.89 -2.94 7.72
CA VAL A 46 10.11 -3.73 7.91
C VAL A 46 10.13 -4.97 6.99
N ARG A 47 8.96 -5.43 6.53
CA ARG A 47 8.83 -6.53 5.57
C ARG A 47 9.26 -6.14 4.15
N ILE A 48 9.27 -4.84 3.85
CA ILE A 48 9.67 -4.31 2.54
C ILE A 48 11.14 -3.89 2.57
N VAL A 49 11.64 -3.44 3.73
CA VAL A 49 13.01 -2.95 3.87
C VAL A 49 13.71 -3.59 5.07
N GLU A 50 14.73 -4.38 4.79
CA GLU A 50 15.49 -5.16 5.79
C GLU A 50 16.64 -4.37 6.48
N ILE A 51 16.71 -3.05 6.24
CA ILE A 51 17.75 -2.18 6.83
C ILE A 51 17.39 -1.86 8.29
N PRO A 52 18.38 -1.73 9.22
CA PRO A 52 18.11 -1.32 10.59
C PRO A 52 17.22 -0.08 10.70
N ARG A 53 16.14 -0.20 11.49
CA ARG A 53 15.03 0.77 11.52
C ARG A 53 15.48 2.22 11.71
N LEU A 54 16.48 2.46 12.56
CA LEU A 54 16.96 3.81 12.84
C LEU A 54 17.63 4.44 11.61
N VAL A 55 18.51 3.68 10.95
CA VAL A 55 19.21 4.13 9.73
C VAL A 55 18.19 4.37 8.62
N TRP A 56 17.26 3.42 8.44
CA TRP A 56 16.23 3.55 7.42
C TRP A 56 15.29 4.72 7.68
N TRP A 57 14.91 4.99 8.93
CA TRP A 57 14.06 6.11 9.27
C TRP A 57 14.67 7.45 8.86
N VAL A 58 15.98 7.63 9.06
CA VAL A 58 16.71 8.84 8.62
C VAL A 58 16.73 8.94 7.10
N ILE A 59 17.00 7.84 6.39
CA ILE A 59 17.02 7.82 4.92
C ILE A 59 15.63 8.11 4.35
N LEU A 60 14.60 7.49 4.92
CA LEU A 60 13.21 7.64 4.49
C LEU A 60 12.73 9.08 4.66
N ASN A 61 12.85 9.64 5.87
CA ASN A 61 12.34 10.97 6.17
C ASN A 61 13.25 12.11 5.68
N GLY A 62 14.56 11.87 5.57
CA GLY A 62 15.54 12.87 5.13
C GLY A 62 15.66 12.97 3.61
N ILE A 63 15.78 11.84 2.91
CA ILE A 63 16.11 11.81 1.47
C ILE A 63 14.90 11.37 0.66
N ILE A 64 14.34 10.20 0.95
CA ILE A 64 13.36 9.56 0.06
C ILE A 64 12.07 10.39 -0.03
N LEU A 65 11.47 10.74 1.11
CA LEU A 65 10.19 11.48 1.15
C LEU A 65 10.30 12.94 0.70
N ASN A 66 11.51 13.47 0.55
CA ASN A 66 11.74 14.85 0.09
C ASN A 66 12.07 14.91 -1.41
N VAL A 67 12.84 13.94 -1.92
CA VAL A 67 13.35 13.95 -3.30
C VAL A 67 12.48 13.13 -4.25
N ARG A 68 12.03 11.95 -3.81
CA ARG A 68 11.41 10.93 -4.68
C ARG A 68 9.96 11.25 -5.11
N PRO A 69 9.08 11.88 -4.28
CA PRO A 69 7.67 12.06 -4.65
C PRO A 69 7.46 12.89 -5.91
N LYS A 70 8.34 13.88 -6.20
CA LYS A 70 8.23 14.70 -7.41
C LYS A 70 8.43 13.85 -8.69
N LYS A 71 9.42 12.95 -8.69
CA LYS A 71 9.70 12.07 -9.83
C LYS A 71 8.65 10.98 -9.97
N THR A 72 8.23 10.39 -8.84
CA THR A 72 7.25 9.30 -8.84
C THR A 72 5.85 9.80 -9.22
N ALA A 73 5.43 10.97 -8.73
CA ALA A 73 4.14 11.57 -9.13
C ALA A 73 4.05 11.84 -10.63
N ALA A 74 5.14 12.32 -11.26
CA ALA A 74 5.18 12.51 -12.70
C ALA A 74 4.96 11.20 -13.48
N LYS A 75 5.52 10.08 -12.99
CA LYS A 75 5.30 8.75 -13.58
C LYS A 75 3.88 8.23 -13.37
N TYR A 76 3.29 8.48 -12.20
CA TYR A 76 1.87 8.13 -11.99
C TYR A 76 0.97 8.97 -12.90
N ALA A 77 1.28 10.23 -13.12
CA ALA A 77 0.51 11.10 -14.01
C ALA A 77 0.52 10.62 -15.47
N THR A 78 1.60 9.99 -15.95
CA THR A 78 1.66 9.48 -17.34
C THR A 78 0.74 8.29 -17.60
N ILE A 79 0.33 7.58 -16.54
CA ILE A 79 -0.54 6.38 -16.63
C ILE A 79 -1.89 6.61 -15.95
N TRP A 80 -2.22 7.85 -15.61
CA TRP A 80 -3.44 8.18 -14.86
C TRP A 80 -4.63 8.23 -15.81
N MET A 81 -5.71 7.53 -15.46
CA MET A 81 -6.95 7.50 -16.25
C MET A 81 -7.99 8.47 -15.65
N PRO A 82 -9.02 8.90 -16.41
CA PRO A 82 -10.11 9.72 -15.89
C PRO A 82 -10.83 9.10 -14.68
N GLU A 83 -10.87 7.76 -14.63
CA GLU A 83 -11.49 6.97 -13.56
C GLU A 83 -10.55 6.76 -12.36
N GLY A 84 -9.27 7.16 -12.48
CA GLY A 84 -8.25 7.06 -11.44
C GLY A 84 -7.07 6.17 -11.79
N SER A 85 -6.57 5.44 -10.80
CA SER A 85 -5.50 4.46 -10.98
C SER A 85 -6.01 3.25 -11.76
N PRO A 86 -5.21 2.66 -12.69
CA PRO A 86 -5.60 1.50 -13.49
C PRO A 86 -5.58 0.16 -12.71
N LEU A 87 -5.61 0.20 -11.38
CA LEU A 87 -5.54 -0.97 -10.48
C LEU A 87 -6.86 -1.16 -9.74
#